data_AF-A0A359M9K5-F1
#
_entry.id   AF-A0A359M9K5-F1
#
_cell.length_a   1.000
_cell.length_b   1.000
_cell.length_c   1.000
_cell.angle_alpha   90.00
_cell.angle_beta   90.00
_cell.angle_gamma   90.00
#
_symmetry.space_group_name_H-M   'P 1'
#
loop_
_entity.id
_entity.type
_entity.pdbx_description
1 polymer ?
#
loop_
_entity_poly.entity_id
_entity_poly.type
_entity_poly.pdbx_seq_one_letter_code
_entity_poly.pdbx_strand_id
1 'polypeptide(L)'
;MIQLIEQIKIHINKHQDPDMYITNFVYEHVEDHTTFERDYSLNFPIHQIFDWNHTKKAFKYSKTLMMHALIYKTQILKDIQLEMPEHTFYVDNLFAYIPLPFMKSIYYMQIPFYRYFIGRPDQSVTLKNITARYDQQIRVFMLMRDAYSYELINKLPKGLKSYMKHCMSSMMIITQMFTVANDSEERRSDLKSLWKYVKENDIALFRYLKYKSTNRFVHFLPWKIKSFVMVNSYLYLAKKIKLG
;
A
#
# COMPACT_ATOMS: atom_id res chain seq x y z
N MET A 1 6.34 -14.25 17.97
CA MET A 1 7.73 -13.75 17.87
C MET A 1 8.74 -14.88 17.71
N ILE A 2 8.74 -15.88 18.61
CA ILE A 2 9.70 -17.01 18.60
C ILE A 2 9.72 -17.77 17.26
N GLN A 3 8.55 -18.16 16.75
CA GLN A 3 8.42 -18.95 15.51
C GLN A 3 9.09 -18.30 14.27
N LEU A 4 8.93 -16.98 14.09
CA LEU A 4 9.54 -16.27 12.95
C LEU A 4 11.07 -16.27 13.06
N ILE A 5 11.60 -15.97 14.24
CA ILE A 5 13.04 -15.90 14.48
C ILE A 5 13.67 -17.29 14.29
N GLU A 6 13.02 -18.34 14.79
CA GLU A 6 13.45 -19.72 14.57
C GLU A 6 13.47 -20.07 13.08
N GLN A 7 12.43 -19.72 12.33
CA GLN A 7 12.38 -19.97 10.90
C GLN A 7 13.47 -19.20 10.14
N ILE A 8 13.73 -17.96 10.52
CA ILE A 8 14.83 -17.16 9.96
C ILE A 8 16.18 -17.85 10.24
N LYS A 9 16.44 -18.27 11.48
CA LYS A 9 17.68 -19.00 11.83
C LYS A 9 17.84 -20.28 11.03
N ILE A 10 16.75 -21.05 10.84
CA ILE A 10 16.76 -22.27 10.03
C ILE A 10 17.15 -21.96 8.59
N HIS A 11 16.56 -20.93 7.97
CA HIS A 11 16.90 -20.57 6.59
C HIS A 11 18.33 -20.05 6.46
N ILE A 12 18.81 -19.22 7.41
CA ILE A 12 20.19 -18.73 7.43
C ILE A 12 21.18 -19.92 7.51
N ASN A 13 20.95 -20.86 8.44
CA ASN A 13 21.82 -22.03 8.61
C ASN A 13 21.84 -22.95 7.40
N LYS A 14 20.76 -22.95 6.59
CA LYS A 14 20.67 -23.72 5.34
C LYS A 14 21.12 -22.94 4.11
N HIS A 15 21.55 -21.68 4.26
CA HIS A 15 21.85 -20.77 3.15
C HIS A 15 20.69 -20.62 2.15
N GLN A 16 19.46 -20.55 2.69
CA GLN A 16 18.20 -20.46 1.95
C GLN A 16 17.35 -19.28 2.44
N ASP A 17 17.95 -18.26 3.06
CA ASP A 17 17.22 -17.09 3.54
C ASP A 17 16.66 -16.25 2.38
N PRO A 18 15.33 -16.07 2.30
CA PRO A 18 14.68 -15.29 1.25
C PRO A 18 15.03 -13.81 1.38
N ASP A 19 14.77 -13.06 0.31
CA ASP A 19 14.96 -11.61 0.25
C ASP A 19 13.93 -10.88 1.12
N MET A 20 12.73 -11.46 1.25
CA MET A 20 11.62 -10.91 2.02
C MET A 20 10.82 -11.99 2.72
N TYR A 21 10.48 -11.75 3.98
CA TYR A 21 9.43 -12.47 4.69
C TYR A 21 8.16 -11.64 4.73
N ILE A 22 7.02 -12.30 4.55
CA ILE A 22 5.69 -11.72 4.71
C ILE A 22 4.99 -12.43 5.87
N THR A 23 4.38 -11.68 6.79
CA THR A 23 3.55 -12.22 7.87
C THR A 23 2.16 -11.62 7.85
N ASN A 24 1.24 -12.22 8.59
CA ASN A 24 0.00 -11.52 8.96
C ASN A 24 0.31 -10.46 10.03
N PHE A 25 -0.60 -9.51 10.17
CA PHE A 25 -0.58 -8.55 11.26
C PHE A 25 -2.01 -8.27 11.70
N VAL A 26 -2.18 -7.79 12.93
CA VAL A 26 -3.49 -7.52 13.52
C VAL A 26 -3.63 -6.04 13.75
N TYR A 27 -4.73 -5.47 13.27
CA TYR A 27 -5.18 -4.15 13.70
C TYR A 27 -5.80 -4.28 15.09
N GLU A 28 -5.33 -3.48 16.02
CA GLU A 28 -5.83 -3.38 17.39
C GLU A 28 -6.52 -2.03 17.54
N HIS A 29 -7.85 -2.00 17.53
CA HIS A 29 -8.59 -0.75 17.64
C HIS A 29 -8.79 -0.38 19.12
N VAL A 30 -8.14 0.70 19.55
CA VAL A 30 -8.03 1.05 20.97
C VAL A 30 -9.36 1.52 21.56
N GLU A 31 -10.17 2.24 20.78
CA GLU A 31 -11.42 2.86 21.26
C GLU A 31 -12.53 1.83 21.53
N ASP A 32 -12.64 0.78 20.71
CA ASP A 32 -13.69 -0.25 20.86
C ASP A 32 -13.14 -1.64 21.24
N HIS A 33 -11.83 -1.75 21.49
CA HIS A 33 -11.11 -2.99 21.83
C HIS A 33 -11.30 -4.14 20.84
N THR A 34 -11.68 -3.85 19.59
CA THR A 34 -11.82 -4.87 18.55
C THR A 34 -10.51 -5.14 17.82
N THR A 35 -10.40 -6.32 17.22
CA THR A 35 -9.22 -6.71 16.45
C THR A 35 -9.60 -7.19 15.05
N PHE A 36 -8.71 -6.96 14.08
CA PHE A 36 -8.85 -7.46 12.72
C PHE A 36 -7.51 -7.99 12.20
N GLU A 37 -7.44 -9.28 11.88
CA GLU A 37 -6.24 -9.88 11.29
C GLU A 37 -6.20 -9.67 9.77
N ARG A 38 -5.11 -9.06 9.29
CA ARG A 38 -4.79 -8.99 7.87
C ARG A 38 -4.05 -10.26 7.46
N ASP A 39 -4.81 -11.21 6.90
CA ASP A 39 -4.28 -12.46 6.36
C ASP A 39 -3.86 -12.34 4.88
N TYR A 40 -2.80 -13.03 4.43
CA TYR A 40 -2.37 -13.09 3.02
C TYR A 40 -2.34 -14.51 2.41
N SER A 41 -2.96 -15.51 3.06
CA SER A 41 -2.95 -16.92 2.64
C SER A 41 -3.56 -17.19 1.26
N LEU A 42 -4.53 -16.35 0.88
CA LEU A 42 -5.14 -16.38 -0.45
C LEU A 42 -4.21 -15.84 -1.54
N ASN A 43 -3.25 -14.98 -1.18
CA ASN A 43 -2.36 -14.32 -2.12
C ASN A 43 -1.05 -15.09 -2.32
N PHE A 44 -0.55 -15.79 -1.29
CA PHE A 44 0.78 -16.41 -1.31
C PHE A 44 0.81 -17.90 -0.93
N PRO A 45 1.77 -18.68 -1.45
CA PRO A 45 2.15 -19.98 -0.88
C PRO A 45 2.48 -19.88 0.61
N ILE A 46 2.00 -20.83 1.43
CA ILE A 46 2.15 -20.80 2.89
C ILE A 46 3.35 -21.67 3.27
N HIS A 47 4.24 -21.15 4.11
CA HIS A 47 5.41 -21.84 4.66
C HIS A 47 6.35 -22.40 3.60
N GLN A 48 6.46 -21.70 2.48
CA GLN A 48 7.28 -22.09 1.33
C GLN A 48 8.04 -20.87 0.82
N ILE A 49 9.24 -21.09 0.30
CA ILE A 49 10.00 -20.08 -0.44
C ILE A 49 9.49 -20.06 -1.88
N PHE A 50 9.19 -18.89 -2.41
CA PHE A 50 8.63 -18.72 -3.74
C PHE A 50 9.06 -17.39 -4.38
N ASP A 51 8.91 -17.27 -5.69
CA ASP A 51 9.08 -16.01 -6.42
C ASP A 51 7.73 -15.39 -6.82
N TRP A 52 7.76 -14.17 -7.36
CA TRP A 52 6.54 -13.48 -7.79
C TRP A 52 5.71 -14.17 -8.88
N ASN A 53 6.24 -15.15 -9.62
CA ASN A 53 5.43 -15.92 -10.58
C ASN A 53 4.54 -16.97 -9.89
N HIS A 54 4.87 -17.35 -8.66
CA HIS A 54 4.15 -18.35 -7.86
C HIS A 54 3.09 -17.74 -6.93
N THR A 55 2.81 -16.43 -7.04
CA THR A 55 1.68 -15.81 -6.33
C THR A 55 0.37 -16.48 -6.74
N LYS A 56 -0.54 -16.71 -5.78
CA LYS A 56 -1.80 -17.42 -5.99
C LYS A 56 -2.87 -16.52 -6.60
N LYS A 57 -3.59 -15.76 -5.75
CA LYS A 57 -4.69 -14.88 -6.18
C LYS A 57 -4.22 -13.43 -6.21
N ALA A 58 -4.67 -12.70 -7.24
CA ALA A 58 -4.49 -11.26 -7.32
C ALA A 58 -5.11 -10.56 -6.11
N PHE A 59 -4.49 -9.46 -5.69
CA PHE A 59 -5.04 -8.59 -4.66
C PHE A 59 -6.33 -7.94 -5.17
N LYS A 60 -7.25 -7.66 -4.24
CA LYS A 60 -8.57 -7.10 -4.53
C LYS A 60 -8.89 -5.98 -3.55
N TYR A 61 -9.77 -5.07 -3.98
CA TYR A 61 -10.26 -3.97 -3.15
C TYR A 61 -9.13 -3.10 -2.60
N SER A 62 -9.21 -2.69 -1.34
CA SER A 62 -8.18 -1.89 -0.66
C SER A 62 -7.05 -2.73 -0.07
N LYS A 63 -7.02 -4.05 -0.27
CA LYS A 63 -5.97 -4.90 0.31
C LYS A 63 -4.64 -4.65 -0.42
N THR A 64 -3.64 -4.20 0.32
CA THR A 64 -2.24 -4.04 -0.13
C THR A 64 -1.31 -4.68 0.91
N LEU A 65 -0.05 -4.92 0.54
CA LEU A 65 1.01 -5.17 1.50
C LEU A 65 1.30 -3.87 2.25
N MET A 66 1.33 -3.97 3.57
CA MET A 66 1.65 -2.86 4.48
C MET A 66 3.00 -3.13 5.13
N MET A 67 3.74 -2.08 5.49
CA MET A 67 5.01 -2.20 6.21
C MET A 67 4.95 -3.18 7.40
N HIS A 68 3.84 -3.19 8.14
CA HIS A 68 3.58 -4.08 9.27
C HIS A 68 3.62 -5.59 8.95
N ALA A 69 3.49 -5.96 7.67
CA ALA A 69 3.55 -7.34 7.19
C ALA A 69 4.92 -7.73 6.64
N LEU A 70 5.84 -6.78 6.46
CA LEU A 70 7.01 -6.93 5.61
C LEU A 70 8.29 -6.91 6.43
N ILE A 71 9.13 -7.92 6.23
CA ILE A 71 10.46 -8.02 6.81
C ILE A 71 11.43 -8.25 5.65
N TYR A 72 12.34 -7.31 5.44
CA TYR A 72 13.30 -7.36 4.35
C TYR A 72 14.67 -7.82 4.81
N LYS A 73 15.42 -8.48 3.93
CA LYS A 73 16.85 -8.70 4.11
C LYS A 73 17.57 -7.35 4.11
N THR A 74 18.21 -7.01 5.22
CA THR A 74 18.81 -5.69 5.46
C THR A 74 19.79 -5.27 4.37
N GLN A 75 20.60 -6.20 3.85
CA GLN A 75 21.59 -5.87 2.82
C GLN A 75 20.92 -5.30 1.56
N ILE A 76 19.81 -5.89 1.13
CA ILE A 76 19.10 -5.44 -0.07
C ILE A 76 18.55 -4.01 0.13
N LEU A 77 18.03 -3.70 1.33
CA LEU A 77 17.59 -2.33 1.63
C LEU A 77 18.73 -1.31 1.58
N LYS A 78 19.92 -1.68 2.07
CA LYS A 78 21.10 -0.83 2.01
C LYS A 78 21.55 -0.59 0.56
N ASP A 79 21.48 -1.63 -0.28
CA ASP A 79 21.90 -1.57 -1.67
C ASP A 79 20.98 -0.67 -2.53
N ILE A 80 19.69 -0.58 -2.17
CA ILE A 80 18.70 0.26 -2.88
C ILE A 80 18.91 1.76 -2.62
N GLN A 81 19.62 2.14 -1.54
CA GLN A 81 19.82 3.54 -1.12
C GLN A 81 18.50 4.33 -1.04
N LEU A 82 17.48 3.71 -0.44
CA LEU A 82 16.16 4.33 -0.30
C LEU A 82 16.23 5.55 0.63
N GLU A 83 16.11 6.75 0.06
CA GLU A 83 15.96 7.99 0.81
C GLU A 83 14.47 8.26 1.11
N MET A 84 14.15 8.35 2.41
CA MET A 84 12.79 8.61 2.86
C MET A 84 12.60 10.12 3.09
N PRO A 85 11.51 10.72 2.61
CA PRO A 85 11.27 12.14 2.83
C PRO A 85 11.02 12.42 4.32
N GLU A 86 11.77 13.35 4.88
CA GLU A 86 11.56 13.82 6.25
C GLU A 86 10.24 14.58 6.38
N HIS A 87 9.72 14.66 7.62
CA HIS A 87 8.52 15.40 7.98
C HIS A 87 7.28 15.09 7.10
N THR A 88 7.21 13.86 6.59
CA THR A 88 6.15 13.41 5.68
C THR A 88 5.46 12.18 6.27
N PHE A 89 4.13 12.24 6.38
CA PHE A 89 3.27 11.12 6.77
C PHE A 89 3.07 10.16 5.59
N TYR A 90 2.61 8.94 5.90
CA TYR A 90 2.30 7.90 4.90
C TYR A 90 3.51 7.33 4.14
N VAL A 91 4.72 7.63 4.64
CA VAL A 91 6.01 7.13 4.10
C VAL A 91 6.17 5.62 4.24
N ASP A 92 5.40 4.97 5.11
CA ASP A 92 5.30 3.51 5.19
C ASP A 92 4.90 2.88 3.85
N ASN A 93 4.15 3.60 3.00
CA ASN A 93 3.82 3.15 1.65
C ASN A 93 5.03 3.13 0.72
N LEU A 94 5.97 4.07 0.87
CA LEU A 94 7.22 4.07 0.12
C LEU A 94 8.09 2.88 0.54
N PHE A 95 8.21 2.65 1.84
CA PHE A 95 8.92 1.49 2.38
C PHE A 95 8.33 0.16 1.92
N ALA A 96 7.00 0.05 1.83
CA ALA A 96 6.34 -1.17 1.38
C ALA A 96 6.41 -1.38 -0.14
N TYR A 97 6.48 -0.31 -0.94
CA TYR A 97 6.37 -0.35 -2.39
C TYR A 97 7.73 -0.40 -3.10
N ILE A 98 8.67 0.46 -2.69
CA ILE A 98 9.93 0.66 -3.41
C ILE A 98 10.80 -0.61 -3.41
N PRO A 99 10.98 -1.34 -2.31
CA PRO A 99 11.88 -2.50 -2.32
C PRO A 99 11.40 -3.70 -3.17
N LEU A 100 10.13 -3.76 -3.57
CA LEU A 100 9.52 -4.98 -4.11
C LEU A 100 10.17 -5.54 -5.38
N PRO A 101 10.61 -4.73 -6.37
CA PRO A 101 11.32 -5.24 -7.55
C PRO A 101 12.64 -5.95 -7.25
N PHE A 102 13.22 -5.72 -6.08
CA PHE A 102 14.47 -6.34 -5.65
C PHE A 102 14.26 -7.63 -4.85
N MET A 103 13.02 -7.93 -4.43
CA MET A 103 12.69 -9.14 -3.68
C MET A 103 12.41 -10.29 -4.64
N LYS A 104 13.40 -11.14 -4.92
CA LYS A 104 13.27 -12.26 -5.87
C LYS A 104 12.79 -13.53 -5.19
N SER A 105 13.19 -13.75 -3.94
CA SER A 105 12.81 -14.87 -3.09
C SER A 105 11.98 -14.40 -1.90
N ILE A 106 10.81 -15.00 -1.69
CA ILE A 106 9.82 -14.58 -0.70
C ILE A 106 9.40 -15.78 0.14
N TYR A 107 9.19 -15.57 1.44
CA TYR A 107 8.57 -16.56 2.32
C TYR A 107 7.39 -15.97 3.07
N TYR A 108 6.20 -16.54 2.88
CA TYR A 108 5.01 -16.11 3.62
C TYR A 108 4.73 -17.07 4.79
N MET A 109 4.66 -16.48 5.99
CA MET A 109 4.34 -17.18 7.23
C MET A 109 2.99 -16.71 7.75
N GLN A 110 2.03 -17.63 7.86
CA GLN A 110 0.66 -17.32 8.30
C GLN A 110 0.61 -17.20 9.82
N ILE A 111 1.27 -16.18 10.35
CA ILE A 111 1.30 -15.87 11.78
C ILE A 111 0.94 -14.39 12.01
N PRO A 112 0.12 -14.07 13.02
CA PRO A 112 -0.21 -12.70 13.39
C PRO A 112 0.96 -12.07 14.16
N PHE A 113 2.04 -11.71 13.45
CA PHE A 113 3.30 -11.32 14.08
C PHE A 113 3.25 -9.91 14.68
N TYR A 114 2.76 -8.93 13.92
CA TYR A 114 2.75 -7.52 14.30
C TYR A 114 1.37 -7.08 14.81
N ARG A 115 1.35 -6.25 15.86
CA ARG A 115 0.15 -5.64 16.44
C ARG A 115 0.13 -4.15 16.14
N TYR A 116 -0.70 -3.75 15.19
CA TYR A 116 -0.82 -2.36 14.73
C TYR A 116 -1.98 -1.67 15.45
N PHE A 117 -1.66 -0.93 16.50
CA PHE A 117 -2.63 -0.18 17.28
C PHE A 117 -3.13 1.03 16.51
N ILE A 118 -4.45 1.14 16.37
CA ILE A 118 -5.17 2.22 15.66
C ILE A 118 -6.25 2.85 16.57
N GLY A 119 -6.85 3.97 16.15
CA GLY A 119 -7.95 4.60 16.88
C GLY A 119 -7.53 5.47 18.08
N ARG A 120 -6.27 5.93 18.14
CA ARG A 120 -5.85 6.94 19.13
C ARG A 120 -5.96 8.36 18.54
N PRO A 121 -6.42 9.37 19.30
CA PRO A 121 -6.68 10.71 18.80
C PRO A 121 -5.42 11.44 18.26
N ASP A 122 -4.24 11.06 18.73
CA ASP A 122 -2.92 11.55 18.33
C ASP A 122 -2.37 10.91 17.04
N GLN A 123 -3.00 9.85 16.52
CA GLN A 123 -2.52 9.15 15.33
C GLN A 123 -2.86 9.85 14.02
N SER A 124 -2.00 9.68 13.03
CA SER A 124 -2.13 10.24 11.68
C SER A 124 -3.31 9.71 10.85
N VAL A 125 -4.07 8.74 11.37
CA VAL A 125 -5.08 7.99 10.62
C VAL A 125 -6.53 8.33 11.04
N THR A 126 -6.72 9.31 11.93
CA THR A 126 -8.07 9.85 12.18
C THR A 126 -8.57 10.59 10.94
N LEU A 127 -9.88 10.57 10.66
CA LEU A 127 -10.44 11.26 9.49
C LEU A 127 -10.04 12.75 9.44
N LYS A 128 -9.96 13.40 10.62
CA LYS A 128 -9.50 14.78 10.76
C LYS A 128 -8.02 14.94 10.35
N ASN A 129 -7.14 14.05 10.79
CA ASN A 129 -5.71 14.12 10.44
C ASN A 129 -5.46 13.72 8.97
N ILE A 130 -6.19 12.72 8.48
CA ILE A 130 -6.19 12.30 7.08
C ILE A 130 -6.58 13.44 6.15
N THR A 131 -7.66 14.14 6.48
CA THR A 131 -8.08 15.30 5.70
C THR A 131 -7.04 16.41 5.79
N ALA A 132 -6.52 16.74 6.97
CA ALA A 132 -5.54 17.80 7.14
C ALA A 132 -4.22 17.58 6.37
N ARG A 133 -3.84 16.33 6.07
CA ARG A 133 -2.53 15.97 5.48
C ARG A 133 -2.64 15.40 4.06
N TYR A 134 -3.66 15.79 3.32
CA TYR A 134 -3.92 15.31 1.96
C TYR A 134 -2.77 15.62 0.99
N ASP A 135 -2.10 16.76 1.18
CA ASP A 135 -0.94 17.23 0.44
C ASP A 135 0.25 16.26 0.56
N GLN A 136 0.49 15.73 1.76
CA GLN A 136 1.54 14.75 2.00
C GLN A 136 1.23 13.41 1.34
N GLN A 137 -0.05 13.03 1.32
CA GLN A 137 -0.51 11.84 0.59
C GLN A 137 -0.32 12.00 -0.92
N ILE A 138 -0.58 13.19 -1.48
CA ILE A 138 -0.26 13.52 -2.88
C ILE A 138 1.24 13.39 -3.12
N ARG A 139 2.08 13.97 -2.25
CA ARG A 139 3.55 13.87 -2.35
C ARG A 139 4.03 12.42 -2.35
N VAL A 140 3.54 11.59 -1.43
CA VAL A 140 3.87 10.16 -1.36
C VAL A 140 3.46 9.43 -2.64
N PHE A 141 2.26 9.69 -3.17
CA PHE A 141 1.84 9.09 -4.44
C PHE A 141 2.78 9.48 -5.59
N MET A 142 3.19 10.76 -5.65
CA MET A 142 4.13 11.24 -6.66
C MET A 142 5.48 10.53 -6.55
N LEU A 143 6.03 10.39 -5.34
CA LEU A 143 7.27 9.65 -5.09
C LEU A 143 7.16 8.17 -5.49
N MET A 144 6.03 7.52 -5.21
CA MET A 144 5.79 6.13 -5.67
C MET A 144 5.79 6.04 -7.21
N ARG A 145 5.16 7.01 -7.89
CA ARG A 145 5.17 7.08 -9.35
C ARG A 145 6.59 7.28 -9.87
N ASP A 146 7.36 8.16 -9.25
CA ASP A 146 8.71 8.52 -9.69
C ASP A 146 9.69 7.36 -9.52
N ALA A 147 9.50 6.53 -8.49
CA ALA A 147 10.30 5.34 -8.28
C ALA A 147 10.22 4.35 -9.45
N TYR A 148 9.03 4.15 -10.04
CA TYR A 148 8.84 3.19 -11.13
C TYR A 148 7.84 3.68 -12.18
N SER A 149 8.31 3.79 -13.44
CA SER A 149 7.43 4.00 -14.58
C SER A 149 6.53 2.78 -14.83
N TYR A 150 5.37 3.01 -15.44
CA TYR A 150 4.45 1.95 -15.85
C TYR A 150 5.08 0.97 -16.83
N GLU A 151 6.00 1.45 -17.66
CA GLU A 151 6.78 0.60 -18.57
C GLU A 151 7.68 -0.36 -17.79
N LEU A 152 8.42 0.12 -16.79
CA LEU A 152 9.23 -0.73 -15.93
C LEU A 152 8.37 -1.76 -15.20
N ILE A 153 7.24 -1.34 -14.62
CA ILE A 153 6.28 -2.24 -13.98
C ILE A 153 5.80 -3.33 -14.95
N ASN A 154 5.62 -3.00 -16.24
CA ASN A 154 5.17 -3.96 -17.24
C ASN A 154 6.19 -5.06 -17.56
N LYS A 155 7.47 -4.84 -17.27
CA LYS A 155 8.57 -5.78 -17.50
C LYS A 155 8.79 -6.72 -16.30
N LEU A 156 8.15 -6.46 -15.16
CA LEU A 156 8.28 -7.28 -13.95
C LEU A 156 7.57 -8.64 -14.06
N PRO A 157 7.94 -9.64 -13.23
CA PRO A 157 7.26 -10.91 -13.12
C PRO A 157 5.74 -10.77 -12.96
N LYS A 158 4.96 -11.73 -13.46
CA LYS A 158 3.51 -11.59 -13.62
C LYS A 158 2.79 -11.21 -12.32
N GLY A 159 3.12 -11.86 -11.20
CA GLY A 159 2.52 -11.55 -9.90
C GLY A 159 2.91 -10.18 -9.37
N LEU A 160 4.19 -9.80 -9.47
CA LEU A 160 4.67 -8.49 -9.02
C LEU A 160 4.08 -7.36 -9.86
N LYS A 161 4.12 -7.49 -11.19
CA LYS A 161 3.49 -6.54 -12.12
C LYS A 161 2.01 -6.32 -11.79
N SER A 162 1.28 -7.40 -11.55
CA SER A 162 -0.14 -7.33 -11.17
C SER A 162 -0.31 -6.59 -9.84
N TYR A 163 0.51 -6.93 -8.84
CA TYR A 163 0.47 -6.31 -7.52
C TYR A 163 0.84 -4.81 -7.53
N MET A 164 1.92 -4.42 -8.21
CA MET A 164 2.36 -3.02 -8.25
C MET A 164 1.35 -2.11 -8.95
N LYS A 165 0.70 -2.61 -10.02
CA LYS A 165 -0.42 -1.89 -10.66
C LYS A 165 -1.61 -1.73 -9.73
N HIS A 166 -1.96 -2.80 -9.01
CA HIS A 166 -3.01 -2.78 -7.99
C HIS A 166 -2.68 -1.78 -6.86
N CYS A 167 -1.43 -1.77 -6.39
CA CYS A 167 -0.95 -0.84 -5.37
C CYS A 167 -1.08 0.62 -5.84
N MET A 168 -0.58 0.95 -7.05
CA MET A 168 -0.75 2.30 -7.63
C MET A 168 -2.22 2.69 -7.79
N SER A 169 -3.07 1.76 -8.23
CA SER A 169 -4.52 2.00 -8.32
C SER A 169 -5.13 2.30 -6.95
N SER A 170 -4.77 1.53 -5.93
CA SER A 170 -5.27 1.68 -4.57
C SER A 170 -4.79 2.99 -3.94
N MET A 171 -3.51 3.34 -4.16
CA MET A 171 -2.94 4.59 -3.66
C MET A 171 -3.60 5.82 -4.29
N MET A 172 -3.91 5.78 -5.59
CA MET A 172 -4.65 6.85 -6.26
C MET A 172 -6.09 6.99 -5.72
N ILE A 173 -6.75 5.88 -5.33
CA ILE A 173 -8.07 5.94 -4.68
C ILE A 173 -7.96 6.61 -3.31
N ILE A 174 -6.98 6.21 -2.49
CA ILE A 174 -6.77 6.77 -1.15
C ILE A 174 -6.44 8.27 -1.24
N THR A 175 -5.53 8.63 -2.15
CA THR A 175 -5.13 10.03 -2.39
C THR A 175 -6.30 10.90 -2.83
N GLN A 176 -7.11 10.41 -3.77
CA GLN A 176 -8.35 11.09 -4.16
C GLN A 176 -9.29 11.23 -2.97
N MET A 177 -9.52 10.16 -2.17
CA MET A 177 -10.41 10.20 -1.01
C MET A 177 -10.00 11.28 -0.02
N PHE A 178 -8.70 11.33 0.33
CA PHE A 178 -8.15 12.32 1.28
C PHE A 178 -8.34 13.74 0.75
N THR A 179 -8.15 13.92 -0.56
CA THR A 179 -8.26 15.22 -1.21
C THR A 179 -9.72 15.69 -1.26
N VAL A 180 -10.67 14.83 -1.63
CA VAL A 180 -12.10 15.18 -1.78
C VAL A 180 -12.89 15.18 -0.47
N ALA A 181 -12.30 14.71 0.63
CA ALA A 181 -12.98 14.63 1.92
C ALA A 181 -13.36 16.00 2.51
N ASN A 182 -12.75 17.09 2.02
CA ASN A 182 -13.20 18.46 2.27
C ASN A 182 -13.21 19.23 0.94
N ASP A 183 -14.06 20.25 0.82
CA ASP A 183 -14.20 21.05 -0.40
C ASP A 183 -13.47 22.40 -0.25
N SER A 184 -12.45 22.61 -1.08
CA SER A 184 -11.76 23.91 -1.22
C SER A 184 -11.24 24.08 -2.64
N GLU A 185 -11.02 25.32 -3.07
CA GLU A 185 -10.42 25.62 -4.38
C GLU A 185 -9.02 25.03 -4.51
N GLU A 186 -8.23 25.10 -3.44
CA GLU A 186 -6.90 24.50 -3.33
C GLU A 186 -6.93 22.99 -3.60
N ARG A 187 -7.78 22.22 -2.90
CA ARG A 187 -7.90 20.77 -3.09
C ARG A 187 -8.34 20.38 -4.50
N ARG A 188 -9.23 21.19 -5.09
CA ARG A 188 -9.67 21.00 -6.48
C ARG A 188 -8.53 21.23 -7.46
N SER A 189 -7.75 22.27 -7.23
CA SER A 189 -6.54 22.59 -7.99
C SER A 189 -5.52 21.47 -7.86
N ASP A 190 -5.22 21.03 -6.65
CA ASP A 190 -4.21 20.01 -6.35
C ASP A 190 -4.58 18.66 -6.94
N LEU A 191 -5.85 18.25 -6.85
CA LEU A 191 -6.29 17.01 -7.49
C LEU A 191 -6.15 17.08 -9.01
N LYS A 192 -6.48 18.23 -9.62
CA LYS A 192 -6.30 18.45 -11.06
C LYS A 192 -4.82 18.42 -11.43
N SER A 193 -3.96 19.05 -10.63
CA SER A 193 -2.51 19.08 -10.78
C SER A 193 -1.90 17.69 -10.66
N LEU A 194 -2.35 16.87 -9.71
CA LEU A 194 -1.93 15.47 -9.58
C LEU A 194 -2.26 14.66 -10.85
N TRP A 195 -3.49 14.77 -11.36
CA TRP A 195 -3.85 14.07 -12.60
C TRP A 195 -3.05 14.57 -13.81
N LYS A 196 -2.78 15.87 -13.88
CA LYS A 196 -1.92 16.49 -14.91
C LYS A 196 -0.49 15.95 -14.81
N TYR A 197 0.09 15.94 -13.61
CA TYR A 197 1.42 15.40 -13.31
C TYR A 197 1.57 13.96 -13.80
N VAL A 198 0.62 13.08 -13.42
CA VAL A 198 0.65 11.68 -13.87
C VAL A 198 0.54 11.57 -15.38
N LYS A 199 -0.31 12.39 -16.03
CA LYS A 199 -0.50 12.37 -17.48
C LYS A 199 0.76 12.81 -18.24
N GLU A 200 1.42 13.87 -17.77
CA GLU A 200 2.59 14.47 -18.42
C GLU A 200 3.83 13.60 -18.29
N ASN A 201 3.97 12.90 -17.16
CA ASN A 201 5.16 12.11 -16.89
C ASN A 201 5.01 10.62 -17.21
N ASP A 202 3.78 10.06 -17.19
CA ASP A 202 3.52 8.67 -17.53
C ASP A 202 2.10 8.49 -18.11
N ILE A 203 1.98 8.73 -19.41
CA ILE A 203 0.70 8.61 -20.12
C ILE A 203 0.10 7.19 -20.05
N ALA A 204 0.94 6.16 -19.92
CA ALA A 204 0.48 4.77 -19.84
C ALA A 204 -0.12 4.47 -18.46
N LEU A 205 0.53 4.93 -17.39
CA LEU A 205 -0.03 4.90 -16.02
C LEU A 205 -1.33 5.68 -15.97
N PHE A 206 -1.36 6.91 -16.51
CA PHE A 206 -2.56 7.74 -16.55
C PHE A 206 -3.74 7.01 -17.19
N ARG A 207 -3.54 6.42 -18.39
CA ARG A 207 -4.58 5.66 -19.09
C ARG A 207 -5.01 4.42 -18.29
N TYR A 208 -4.06 3.73 -17.65
CA TYR A 208 -4.37 2.58 -16.80
C TYR A 208 -5.25 2.99 -15.62
N LEU A 209 -4.84 3.99 -14.83
CA LEU A 209 -5.59 4.47 -13.68
C LEU A 209 -6.98 4.96 -14.11
N LYS A 210 -7.04 5.84 -15.11
CA LYS A 210 -8.30 6.47 -15.53
C LYS A 210 -9.33 5.49 -16.08
N TYR A 211 -8.91 4.49 -16.85
CA TYR A 211 -9.84 3.66 -17.65
C TYR A 211 -9.85 2.17 -17.29
N LYS A 212 -8.73 1.62 -16.79
CA LYS A 212 -8.55 0.16 -16.60
C LYS A 212 -8.46 -0.25 -15.14
N SER A 213 -8.47 0.69 -14.21
CA SER A 213 -8.38 0.43 -12.77
C SER A 213 -9.68 0.79 -12.04
N THR A 214 -9.75 0.53 -10.73
CA THR A 214 -10.89 0.90 -9.88
C THR A 214 -11.19 2.40 -9.88
N ASN A 215 -10.21 3.24 -10.23
CA ASN A 215 -10.38 4.70 -10.31
C ASN A 215 -11.42 5.13 -11.36
N ARG A 216 -11.70 4.31 -12.38
CA ARG A 216 -12.72 4.62 -13.41
C ARG A 216 -14.12 4.89 -12.82
N PHE A 217 -14.44 4.25 -11.69
CA PHE A 217 -15.75 4.36 -11.05
C PHE A 217 -15.95 5.70 -10.33
N VAL A 218 -14.86 6.37 -9.94
CA VAL A 218 -14.92 7.65 -9.24
C VAL A 218 -14.44 8.81 -10.08
N HIS A 219 -13.53 8.59 -11.03
CA HIS A 219 -12.82 9.64 -11.76
C HIS A 219 -13.77 10.65 -12.42
N PHE A 220 -14.81 10.15 -13.10
CA PHE A 220 -15.77 10.96 -13.87
C PHE A 220 -16.90 11.56 -13.02
N LEU A 221 -16.97 11.25 -11.73
CA LEU A 221 -17.99 11.81 -10.86
C LEU A 221 -17.72 13.29 -10.60
N PRO A 222 -18.77 14.15 -10.61
CA PRO A 222 -18.68 15.52 -10.11
C PRO A 222 -18.17 15.56 -8.67
N TRP A 223 -17.49 16.64 -8.28
CA TRP A 223 -16.80 16.74 -6.98
C TRP A 223 -17.66 16.32 -5.79
N LYS A 224 -18.87 16.87 -5.66
CA LYS A 224 -19.77 16.60 -4.52
C LYS A 224 -20.16 15.12 -4.45
N ILE A 225 -20.47 14.51 -5.60
CA ILE A 225 -20.83 13.08 -5.69
C ILE A 225 -19.61 12.21 -5.42
N LYS A 226 -18.44 12.57 -5.97
CA LYS A 226 -17.16 11.89 -5.72
C LYS A 226 -16.84 11.89 -4.23
N SER A 227 -16.90 13.06 -3.59
CA SER A 227 -16.68 13.23 -2.15
C SER A 227 -17.62 12.34 -1.33
N PHE A 228 -18.93 12.44 -1.60
CA PHE A 228 -19.93 11.61 -0.92
C PHE A 228 -19.64 10.12 -1.06
N VAL A 229 -19.43 9.62 -2.28
CA VAL A 229 -19.18 8.19 -2.53
C VAL A 229 -17.90 7.72 -1.85
N MET A 230 -16.80 8.47 -1.99
CA MET A 230 -15.50 8.05 -1.48
C MET A 230 -15.42 8.09 0.05
N VAL A 231 -15.96 9.13 0.68
CA VAL A 231 -15.98 9.26 2.15
C VAL A 231 -16.91 8.22 2.79
N ASN A 232 -18.12 8.03 2.27
CA ASN A 232 -19.03 7.00 2.82
C ASN A 232 -18.48 5.59 2.59
N SER A 233 -17.85 5.32 1.45
CA SER A 233 -17.17 4.04 1.22
C SER A 233 -16.04 3.82 2.21
N TYR A 234 -15.25 4.86 2.50
CA TYR A 234 -14.21 4.81 3.53
C TYR A 234 -14.80 4.52 4.90
N LEU A 235 -15.81 5.26 5.35
CA LEU A 235 -16.45 5.06 6.66
C LEU A 235 -17.06 3.66 6.81
N TYR A 236 -17.65 3.13 5.73
CA TYR A 236 -18.16 1.76 5.71
C TYR A 236 -17.02 0.73 5.86
N LEU A 237 -15.93 0.90 5.12
CA LEU A 237 -14.77 0.02 5.21
C LEU A 237 -14.06 0.16 6.55
N ALA A 238 -13.98 1.37 7.09
CA ALA A 238 -13.49 1.66 8.44
C ALA A 238 -14.31 0.88 9.47
N LYS A 239 -15.63 0.91 9.38
CA LYS A 239 -16.50 0.14 10.29
C LYS A 239 -16.38 -1.38 10.12
N LYS A 240 -16.26 -1.86 8.88
CA LYS A 240 -16.27 -3.30 8.54
C LYS A 240 -14.93 -3.99 8.71
N ILE A 241 -13.86 -3.33 8.31
CA ILE A 241 -12.47 -3.82 8.34
C ILE A 241 -11.73 -3.23 9.56
N LYS A 242 -12.39 -2.35 10.33
CA LYS A 242 -11.79 -1.65 11.48
C LYS A 242 -10.53 -0.92 11.04
N LEU A 243 -10.64 -0.16 9.94
CA LEU A 243 -9.56 0.67 9.40
C LEU A 243 -9.71 2.09 9.96
N GLY A 244 -8.76 2.51 10.79
CA GLY A 244 -8.76 3.85 11.39
C GLY A 244 -9.49 3.85 12.73
#